data_AF-A0A1E7F204-F1
#
_entry.id   AF-A0A1E7F204-F1
#
_cell.length_a   1.000
_cell.length_b   1.000
_cell.length_c   1.000
_cell.angle_alpha   90.00
_cell.angle_beta   90.00
_cell.angle_gamma   90.00
#
_symmetry.space_group_name_H-M   'P 1'
#
loop_
_entity.id
_entity.type
_entity.pdbx_description
1 polymer ?
#
loop_
_entity_poly.entity_id
_entity_poly.type
_entity_poly.pdbx_seq_one_letter_code
_entity_poly.pdbx_strand_id
1 'polypeptide(L)'
;MISRKLIYSHHIIAKSKRKAISDLGNDYNIGGYYKIGWPGIIIIEGEENSCNDFIDEIRSMRWQHLVVRGETEKQHLTFEINSDSSFFSTKKVTMIELGEDQMSTLSKICNDVGLKDLFMTSMKIYNNNININDDDGDNDDDDDKEDSNNNNNNVAVDRKKHHVEENTTNE
;
A
#
# COMPACT_ATOMS: atom_id res chain seq x y z
N MET A 1 16.10 -15.13 -5.42
CA MET A 1 16.63 -13.75 -5.30
C MET A 1 16.27 -13.22 -3.92
N ILE A 2 16.80 -12.06 -3.50
CA ILE A 2 16.26 -11.38 -2.31
C ILE A 2 15.11 -10.50 -2.77
N SER A 3 13.93 -10.69 -2.19
CA SER A 3 12.75 -9.87 -2.48
C SER A 3 12.38 -9.02 -1.27
N ARG A 4 11.91 -7.81 -1.55
CA ARG A 4 11.31 -6.91 -0.57
C ARG A 4 9.90 -6.59 -0.98
N LYS A 5 8.96 -6.73 -0.06
CA LYS A 5 7.55 -6.48 -0.35
C LYS A 5 6.96 -5.56 0.71
N LEU A 6 6.10 -4.65 0.27
CA LEU A 6 5.33 -3.78 1.15
C LEU A 6 3.84 -4.10 1.02
N ILE A 7 3.24 -4.44 2.15
CA ILE A 7 1.83 -4.78 2.28
C ILE A 7 1.14 -3.66 3.05
N TYR A 8 0.15 -3.06 2.42
CA TYR A 8 -0.74 -2.08 3.03
C TYR A 8 -2.00 -2.75 3.55
N SER A 9 -2.42 -2.40 4.75
CA SER A 9 -3.71 -2.77 5.31
C SER A 9 -4.46 -1.55 5.82
N HIS A 10 -5.80 -1.63 5.83
CA HIS A 10 -6.65 -0.62 6.46
C HIS A 10 -6.24 -0.35 7.91
N HIS A 11 -5.94 -1.41 8.68
CA HIS A 11 -5.35 -1.31 10.01
C HIS A 11 -4.84 -2.68 10.49
N ILE A 12 -3.88 -2.66 11.43
CA ILE A 12 -3.41 -3.84 12.17
C ILE A 12 -3.62 -3.57 13.66
N ILE A 13 -4.77 -4.00 14.21
CA ILE A 13 -5.13 -3.80 15.63
C ILE A 13 -5.17 -5.14 16.39
N ALA A 14 -5.77 -6.15 15.75
CA ALA A 14 -6.03 -7.45 16.38
C ALA A 14 -4.73 -8.13 16.84
N LYS A 15 -4.69 -8.53 18.12
CA LYS A 15 -3.54 -9.24 18.71
C LYS A 15 -3.19 -10.53 17.96
N SER A 16 -4.21 -11.26 17.49
CA SER A 16 -4.04 -12.49 16.72
C SER A 16 -3.25 -12.26 15.42
N LYS A 17 -3.57 -11.18 14.69
CA LYS A 17 -2.85 -10.83 13.45
C LYS A 17 -1.42 -10.41 13.72
N ARG A 18 -1.18 -9.62 14.77
CA ARG A 18 0.16 -9.20 15.19
C ARG A 18 1.05 -10.38 15.54
N LYS A 19 0.49 -11.32 16.33
CA LYS A 19 1.15 -12.58 16.63
C LYS A 19 1.43 -13.39 15.37
N ALA A 20 0.45 -13.52 14.48
CA ALA A 20 0.64 -14.26 13.24
C ALA A 20 1.74 -13.65 12.35
N ILE A 21 1.79 -12.32 12.20
CA ILE A 21 2.88 -11.65 11.46
C ILE A 21 4.25 -12.02 12.05
N SER A 22 4.37 -12.00 13.39
CA SER A 22 5.62 -12.36 14.06
C SER A 22 5.99 -13.83 13.90
N ASP A 23 5.02 -14.75 14.07
CA ASP A 23 5.24 -16.18 13.99
C ASP A 23 5.63 -16.59 12.55
N LEU A 24 4.84 -16.15 11.56
CA LEU A 24 5.10 -16.44 10.14
C LEU A 24 6.46 -15.89 9.67
N GLY A 25 6.89 -14.73 10.19
CA GLY A 25 8.22 -14.22 9.90
C GLY A 25 9.32 -15.20 10.32
N ASN A 26 9.19 -15.82 11.49
CA ASN A 26 10.15 -16.83 11.93
C ASN A 26 10.02 -18.12 11.10
N ASP A 27 8.79 -18.57 10.82
CA ASP A 27 8.53 -19.84 10.12
C ASP A 27 9.08 -19.82 8.68
N TYR A 28 8.96 -18.68 7.99
CA TYR A 28 9.46 -18.51 6.62
C TYR A 28 10.87 -17.92 6.54
N ASN A 29 11.55 -17.69 7.68
CA ASN A 29 12.84 -17.01 7.75
C ASN A 29 12.82 -15.66 6.99
N ILE A 30 11.82 -14.85 7.31
CA ILE A 30 11.60 -13.50 6.81
C ILE A 30 11.70 -12.53 7.97
N GLY A 31 12.32 -11.39 7.70
CA GLY A 31 12.32 -10.32 8.67
C GLY A 31 11.73 -9.06 8.08
N GLY A 32 11.47 -8.12 8.96
CA GLY A 32 11.13 -6.77 8.57
C GLY A 32 10.45 -6.04 9.70
N TYR A 33 9.56 -5.12 9.34
CA TYR A 33 8.87 -4.28 10.29
C TYR A 33 7.38 -4.24 9.95
N TYR A 34 6.55 -4.13 10.97
CA TYR A 34 5.14 -3.85 10.76
C TYR A 34 4.64 -2.79 11.73
N LYS A 35 3.97 -1.78 11.20
CA LYS A 35 3.36 -0.71 11.97
C LYS A 35 1.91 -1.05 12.27
N ILE A 36 1.55 -1.02 13.55
CA ILE A 36 0.17 -1.23 14.01
C ILE A 36 -0.66 0.05 13.87
N GLY A 37 -1.97 -0.02 14.11
CA GLY A 37 -2.84 1.15 14.02
C GLY A 37 -3.33 1.41 12.59
N TRP A 38 -3.53 2.69 12.29
CA TRP A 38 -4.10 3.21 11.04
C TRP A 38 -3.08 4.08 10.26
N PRO A 39 -2.82 3.82 8.96
CA PRO A 39 -2.96 2.52 8.34
C PRO A 39 -2.01 1.49 8.98
N GLY A 40 -2.27 0.22 8.70
CA GLY A 40 -1.34 -0.87 9.02
C GLY A 40 -0.39 -1.09 7.85
N ILE A 41 0.91 -1.18 8.12
CA ILE A 41 1.93 -1.40 7.08
C ILE A 41 2.80 -2.58 7.50
N ILE A 42 3.11 -3.47 6.56
CA ILE A 42 4.04 -4.57 6.74
C ILE A 42 5.10 -4.46 5.65
N ILE A 43 6.37 -4.50 6.05
CA ILE A 43 7.52 -4.54 5.15
C ILE A 43 8.27 -5.82 5.46
N ILE A 44 8.54 -6.60 4.43
CA ILE A 44 9.27 -7.86 4.54
C ILE A 44 10.48 -7.88 3.61
N GLU A 45 11.53 -8.56 4.04
CA GLU A 45 12.71 -8.92 3.25
C GLU A 45 13.07 -10.38 3.52
N GLY A 46 13.37 -11.13 2.46
CA GLY A 46 13.77 -12.53 2.54
C GLY A 46 14.00 -13.15 1.16
N GLU A 47 14.07 -14.47 1.12
CA GLU A 47 13.98 -15.20 -0.15
C GLU A 47 12.62 -14.92 -0.80
N GLU A 48 12.62 -14.74 -2.11
CA GLU A 48 11.42 -14.46 -2.90
C GLU A 48 10.28 -15.48 -2.67
N ASN A 49 10.59 -16.77 -2.69
CA ASN A 49 9.62 -17.84 -2.44
C ASN A 49 9.01 -17.73 -1.04
N SER A 50 9.86 -17.60 -0.03
CA SER A 50 9.42 -17.37 1.35
C SER A 50 8.50 -16.15 1.45
N CYS A 51 8.88 -15.02 0.83
CA CYS A 51 8.08 -13.81 0.85
C CYS A 51 6.70 -13.99 0.21
N ASN A 52 6.61 -14.80 -0.85
CA ASN A 52 5.33 -15.15 -1.47
C ASN A 52 4.48 -16.01 -0.53
N ASP A 53 5.06 -17.07 0.04
CA ASP A 53 4.35 -17.96 0.96
C ASP A 53 3.83 -17.22 2.20
N PHE A 54 4.66 -16.34 2.79
CA PHE A 54 4.26 -15.46 3.89
C PHE A 54 3.08 -14.57 3.51
N ILE A 55 3.09 -13.97 2.31
CA ILE A 55 2.01 -13.11 1.86
C ILE A 55 0.73 -13.90 1.66
N ASP A 56 0.80 -15.10 1.11
CA ASP A 56 -0.37 -15.93 0.89
C ASP A 56 -1.01 -16.37 2.20
N GLU A 57 -0.20 -16.73 3.20
CA GLU A 57 -0.70 -17.02 4.55
C GLU A 57 -1.26 -15.78 5.24
N ILE A 58 -0.61 -14.62 5.11
CA ILE A 58 -1.17 -13.36 5.61
C ILE A 58 -2.50 -13.03 4.95
N ARG A 59 -2.64 -13.24 3.62
CA ARG A 59 -3.88 -13.00 2.87
C ARG A 59 -5.01 -13.95 3.25
N SER A 60 -4.70 -15.17 3.72
CA SER A 60 -5.69 -16.16 4.16
C SER A 60 -6.52 -15.66 5.36
N MET A 61 -5.96 -14.73 6.14
CA MET A 61 -6.62 -14.15 7.32
C MET A 61 -7.72 -13.15 6.92
N ARG A 62 -8.65 -12.88 7.83
CA ARG A 62 -9.76 -11.94 7.57
C ARG A 62 -9.32 -10.47 7.66
N TRP A 63 -9.12 -9.79 6.53
CA TRP A 63 -8.80 -8.36 6.44
C TRP A 63 -9.97 -7.51 5.91
N GLN A 64 -10.07 -6.25 6.35
CA GLN A 64 -10.99 -5.28 5.74
C GLN A 64 -10.47 -4.84 4.37
N HIS A 65 -9.16 -4.56 4.32
CA HIS A 65 -8.43 -4.28 3.11
C HIS A 65 -6.98 -4.68 3.32
N LEU A 66 -6.38 -5.38 2.36
CA LEU A 66 -4.99 -5.79 2.34
C LEU A 66 -4.51 -5.81 0.89
N VAL A 67 -3.45 -5.08 0.57
CA VAL A 67 -2.91 -4.96 -0.79
C VAL A 67 -1.39 -4.93 -0.74
N VAL A 68 -0.76 -5.72 -1.61
CA VAL A 68 0.68 -5.59 -1.87
C VAL A 68 0.86 -4.38 -2.78
N ARG A 69 1.62 -3.38 -2.31
CA ARG A 69 1.74 -2.07 -2.95
C ARG A 69 3.06 -1.85 -3.67
N GLY A 70 4.03 -2.74 -3.47
CA GLY A 70 5.19 -2.80 -4.32
C GLY A 70 6.15 -3.90 -3.90
N GLU A 71 7.05 -4.17 -4.82
CA GLU A 71 8.01 -5.25 -4.77
C GLU A 71 9.34 -4.76 -5.35
N THR A 72 10.44 -5.26 -4.81
CA THR A 72 11.76 -5.04 -5.38
C THR A 72 12.58 -6.30 -5.24
N GLU A 73 13.15 -6.75 -6.34
CA GLU A 73 14.05 -7.89 -6.39
C GLU A 73 15.50 -7.41 -6.50
N LYS A 74 16.38 -8.01 -5.71
CA LYS A 74 17.82 -7.81 -5.82
C LYS A 74 18.49 -9.17 -6.04
N GLN A 75 19.38 -9.23 -7.02
CA GLN A 75 20.21 -10.41 -7.22
C GLN A 75 21.07 -10.66 -5.98
N HIS A 76 21.23 -11.92 -5.61
CA HIS A 76 22.10 -12.33 -4.51
C HIS A 76 23.56 -12.23 -4.98
N LEU A 77 24.11 -11.01 -5.05
CA LEU A 77 25.52 -10.83 -5.32
C LEU A 77 26.29 -11.16 -4.04
N THR A 78 26.86 -12.37 -3.98
CA THR A 78 27.65 -12.90 -2.86
C THR A 78 29.01 -12.21 -2.65
N PHE A 79 29.27 -11.09 -3.31
CA PHE A 79 30.53 -10.36 -3.18
C PHE A 79 30.24 -8.86 -3.07
N GLU A 80 29.87 -8.41 -1.88
CA GLU A 80 30.68 -7.48 -1.10
C GLU A 80 29.98 -7.17 0.21
N ILE A 81 30.75 -7.26 1.28
CA ILE A 81 30.43 -6.81 2.63
C ILE A 81 30.31 -5.28 2.57
N ASN A 82 29.19 -4.77 2.09
CA ASN A 82 28.78 -3.39 2.32
C ASN A 82 27.43 -3.46 3.05
N SER A 83 27.60 -3.60 4.36
CA SER A 83 26.66 -3.83 5.45
C SER A 83 25.48 -2.83 5.59
N ASP A 84 25.24 -1.97 4.61
CA ASP A 84 24.33 -0.82 4.74
C ASP A 84 22.98 -0.97 4.03
N SER A 85 22.80 -1.97 3.16
CA SER A 85 21.56 -2.03 2.33
C SER A 85 20.62 -3.19 2.61
N SER A 86 20.98 -4.25 3.35
CA SER A 86 20.01 -5.28 3.77
C SER A 86 19.31 -4.86 5.07
N PHE A 87 18.01 -5.13 5.20
CA PHE A 87 17.32 -5.00 6.50
C PHE A 87 18.03 -5.82 7.59
N PHE A 88 18.70 -6.90 7.18
CA PHE A 88 19.36 -7.89 8.02
C PHE A 88 20.85 -7.91 7.73
N SER A 89 21.56 -6.89 8.19
CA SER A 89 23.03 -6.86 8.10
C SER A 89 23.69 -7.88 9.04
N THR A 90 23.05 -8.28 10.15
CA THR A 90 23.62 -9.28 11.05
C THR A 90 22.58 -10.16 11.79
N LYS A 91 22.74 -11.48 11.64
CA LYS A 91 22.44 -12.57 12.58
C LYS A 91 21.02 -12.86 13.10
N LYS A 92 19.99 -12.05 12.92
CA LYS A 92 18.62 -12.46 13.30
C LYS A 92 17.55 -11.92 12.36
N VAL A 93 16.96 -12.82 11.61
CA VAL A 93 15.81 -12.58 10.75
C VAL A 93 14.56 -12.61 11.64
N THR A 94 13.93 -11.46 11.85
CA THR A 94 12.75 -11.37 12.73
C THR A 94 11.87 -10.18 12.34
N MET A 95 10.60 -10.24 12.72
CA MET A 95 9.63 -9.17 12.51
C MET A 95 9.59 -8.24 13.72
N ILE A 96 9.65 -6.93 13.48
CA ILE A 96 9.64 -5.91 14.52
C ILE A 96 8.31 -5.14 14.48
N GLU A 97 7.56 -5.17 15.59
CA GLU A 97 6.34 -4.37 15.77
C GLU A 97 6.69 -2.91 16.03
N LEU A 98 6.12 -1.99 15.26
CA LEU A 98 6.17 -0.55 15.47
C LEU A 98 4.81 -0.05 15.97
N GLY A 99 4.84 0.90 16.89
CA GLY A 99 3.66 1.53 17.49
C GLY A 99 2.79 2.32 16.50
N GLU A 100 1.60 2.70 16.94
CA GLU A 100 0.61 3.40 16.09
C GLU A 100 1.10 4.77 15.59
N ASP A 101 1.92 5.45 16.39
CA ASP A 101 2.51 6.77 16.16
C ASP A 101 3.89 6.72 15.46
N GLN A 102 4.40 5.53 15.17
CA GLN A 102 5.77 5.33 14.67
C GLN A 102 5.88 5.32 13.14
N MET A 103 5.00 6.05 12.44
CA MET A 103 5.08 6.18 10.97
C MET A 103 6.37 6.90 10.53
N SER A 104 6.80 7.91 11.29
CA SER A 104 8.05 8.63 11.02
C SER A 104 9.27 7.71 11.18
N THR A 105 9.25 6.83 12.18
CA THR A 105 10.26 5.78 12.38
C THR A 105 10.29 4.83 11.20
N LEU A 106 9.13 4.33 10.76
CA LEU A 106 9.02 3.46 9.59
C LEU A 106 9.58 4.12 8.33
N SER A 107 9.24 5.39 8.10
CA SER A 107 9.75 6.15 6.95
C SER A 107 11.27 6.30 6.96
N LYS A 108 11.87 6.58 8.13
CA LYS A 108 13.33 6.64 8.29
C LYS A 108 13.99 5.30 8.00
N ILE A 109 13.47 4.22 8.59
CA ILE A 109 13.95 2.85 8.33
C ILE A 109 13.95 2.57 6.83
N CYS A 110 12.84 2.86 6.14
CA CYS A 110 12.74 2.68 4.69
C CYS A 110 13.76 3.52 3.92
N ASN A 111 14.00 4.76 4.33
CA ASN A 111 14.98 5.62 3.68
C ASN A 111 16.41 5.07 3.83
N ASP A 112 16.77 4.66 5.03
CA ASP A 112 18.14 4.24 5.37
C ASP A 112 18.54 2.93 4.66
N VAL A 113 17.58 2.07 4.36
CA VAL A 113 17.78 0.75 3.71
C VAL A 113 17.45 0.75 2.20
N GLY A 114 17.20 1.93 1.62
CA GLY A 114 16.89 2.07 0.19
C GLY A 114 15.51 1.52 -0.22
N LEU A 115 14.54 1.55 0.68
CA LEU A 115 13.11 1.27 0.43
C LEU A 115 12.22 2.52 0.38
N LYS A 116 12.83 3.72 0.31
CA LYS A 116 12.10 5.00 0.25
C LYS A 116 11.03 4.98 -0.84
N ASP A 117 11.39 4.62 -2.06
CA ASP A 117 10.48 4.71 -3.21
C ASP A 117 9.33 3.72 -3.10
N LEU A 118 9.61 2.52 -2.58
CA LEU A 118 8.60 1.52 -2.28
C LEU A 118 7.60 2.02 -1.22
N PHE A 119 8.12 2.63 -0.15
CA PHE A 119 7.30 3.23 0.90
C PHE A 119 6.43 4.38 0.36
N MET A 120 7.02 5.34 -0.36
CA MET A 120 6.30 6.50 -0.90
C MET A 120 5.20 6.10 -1.89
N THR A 121 5.52 5.16 -2.79
CA THR A 121 4.56 4.58 -3.74
C THR A 121 3.39 3.93 -3.01
N SER A 122 3.68 3.17 -1.96
CA SER A 122 2.63 2.48 -1.20
C SER A 122 1.66 3.40 -0.48
N MET A 123 2.17 4.54 -0.03
CA MET A 123 1.39 5.56 0.66
C MET A 123 0.63 6.48 -0.31
N LYS A 124 0.75 6.25 -1.64
CA LYS A 124 0.26 7.14 -2.71
C LYS A 124 0.76 8.58 -2.58
N ILE A 125 1.91 8.76 -1.94
CA ILE A 125 2.58 10.05 -1.86
C ILE A 125 3.47 10.12 -3.10
N TYR A 126 2.87 10.44 -4.24
CA TYR A 126 3.62 10.64 -5.48
C TYR A 126 4.59 11.82 -5.29
N ASN A 127 5.85 11.61 -5.65
CA ASN A 127 6.76 12.73 -5.89
C ASN A 127 6.24 13.48 -7.13
N ASN A 128 5.55 14.61 -6.96
CA ASN A 128 5.17 15.50 -8.07
C ASN A 128 6.36 16.25 -8.70
N ASN A 129 7.60 15.76 -8.54
CA ASN A 129 8.80 16.38 -9.09
C ASN A 129 9.59 15.38 -9.95
N ILE A 130 8.93 14.81 -10.95
CA ILE A 130 9.65 14.47 -12.19
C ILE A 130 9.32 15.60 -13.16
N ASN A 131 10.20 16.61 -13.22
CA ASN A 131 10.23 17.51 -14.38
C ASN A 131 10.77 16.68 -15.55
N ILE A 132 9.88 15.98 -16.26
CA ILE A 132 10.18 15.52 -17.61
C ILE A 132 10.02 16.75 -18.50
N ASN A 133 11.09 17.53 -18.62
CA ASN A 133 11.29 18.37 -19.80
C ASN A 133 11.93 17.46 -20.84
N ASP A 134 11.15 16.54 -21.39
CA ASP A 134 11.50 15.88 -22.64
C ASP A 134 10.37 16.22 -23.61
N ASP A 135 10.64 17.28 -24.35
CA ASP A 135 10.12 17.58 -25.67
C ASP A 135 10.27 16.34 -26.54
N ASP A 136 9.16 15.78 -27.03
CA ASP A 136 9.11 15.05 -28.29
C ASP A 136 7.63 14.88 -28.64
N GLY A 137 7.20 15.67 -29.63
CA GLY A 137 5.91 15.47 -30.27
C GLY A 137 5.93 14.19 -31.10
N ASP A 138 4.79 13.51 -31.12
CA ASP A 138 4.32 12.92 -32.35
C ASP A 138 2.79 12.86 -32.34
N ASN A 139 2.23 13.31 -33.47
CA ASN A 139 0.83 13.14 -33.81
C ASN A 139 0.62 11.67 -34.12
N ASP A 140 -0.53 11.12 -33.74
CA ASP A 140 -1.21 10.16 -34.61
C ASP A 140 -2.72 10.32 -34.42
N ASP A 141 -3.32 10.74 -35.53
CA ASP A 141 -4.73 10.65 -35.83
C ASP A 141 -5.18 9.18 -35.69
N ASP A 142 -6.36 8.94 -35.14
CA ASP A 142 -7.29 8.04 -35.83
C ASP A 142 -8.73 8.27 -35.35
N ASP A 143 -9.54 8.55 -36.37
CA ASP A 143 -11.00 8.65 -36.40
C ASP A 143 -11.66 7.37 -35.85
N ASP A 144 -12.76 7.54 -35.13
CA ASP A 144 -14.00 6.81 -35.46
C ASP A 144 -15.22 7.62 -34.98
N LYS A 145 -15.89 8.21 -35.95
CA LYS A 145 -17.29 8.65 -35.95
C LYS A 145 -18.18 7.39 -35.82
N GLU A 146 -19.44 7.36 -35.42
CA GLU A 146 -20.58 8.27 -35.36
C GLU A 146 -21.60 7.46 -34.50
N ASP A 147 -22.55 7.99 -33.74
CA ASP A 147 -23.78 8.54 -34.31
C ASP A 147 -24.62 9.24 -33.23
N SER A 148 -24.77 10.55 -33.42
CA SER A 148 -26.01 11.32 -33.45
C SER A 148 -27.31 10.70 -32.89
N ASN A 149 -27.88 11.33 -31.87
CA ASN A 149 -29.10 12.18 -31.98
C ASN A 149 -29.60 12.55 -30.58
N ASN A 150 -29.44 13.79 -30.11
CA ASN A 150 -30.20 15.00 -30.47
C ASN A 150 -31.68 14.94 -30.00
N ASN A 151 -32.00 15.56 -28.86
CA ASN A 151 -32.77 16.81 -28.83
C ASN A 151 -33.28 17.20 -27.43
N ASN A 152 -32.94 18.44 -27.08
CA ASN A 152 -33.82 19.51 -26.58
C ASN A 152 -34.46 19.45 -25.18
N ASN A 153 -33.99 20.42 -24.38
CA ASN A 153 -34.78 21.51 -23.77
C ASN A 153 -35.84 21.13 -22.74
N ASN A 154 -35.57 21.41 -21.46
CA ASN A 154 -35.97 22.69 -20.85
C ASN A 154 -35.73 22.69 -19.34
N VAL A 155 -34.95 23.67 -18.89
CA VAL A 155 -34.94 24.14 -17.50
C VAL A 155 -36.19 25.00 -17.31
N ALA A 156 -37.07 24.60 -16.39
CA ALA A 156 -38.10 25.48 -15.85
C ALA A 156 -38.03 25.45 -14.33
N VAL A 157 -37.51 26.54 -13.79
CA VAL A 157 -37.61 26.94 -12.38
C VAL A 157 -38.96 27.64 -12.23
N ASP A 158 -39.83 27.20 -11.30
CA ASP A 158 -40.48 28.12 -10.35
C ASP A 158 -41.41 27.44 -9.31
N ARG A 159 -41.19 27.86 -8.07
CA ARG A 159 -42.17 28.27 -7.03
C ARG A 159 -43.09 27.26 -6.30
N LYS A 160 -42.68 27.04 -5.03
CA LYS A 160 -43.28 27.56 -3.77
C LYS A 160 -44.57 26.94 -3.17
N LYS A 161 -44.44 26.69 -1.84
CA LYS A 161 -45.43 26.71 -0.72
C LYS A 161 -46.32 25.45 -0.60
N HIS A 162 -46.72 24.91 0.56
CA HIS A 162 -46.88 25.29 1.98
C HIS A 162 -46.71 23.97 2.81
N HIS A 163 -46.10 23.91 4.02
CA HIS A 163 -46.74 24.04 5.35
C HIS A 163 -47.99 23.12 5.47
N VAL A 164 -48.14 22.10 6.34
CA VAL A 164 -48.14 22.08 7.84
C VAL A 164 -48.50 20.65 8.35
N GLU A 165 -48.05 20.32 9.57
CA GLU A 165 -48.53 19.36 10.61
C GLU A 165 -48.70 17.86 10.28
N GLU A 166 -48.04 16.93 10.96
CA GLU A 166 -48.03 16.53 12.41
C GLU A 166 -49.03 15.42 12.76
N ASN A 167 -48.57 14.62 13.74
CA ASN A 167 -49.22 13.59 14.55
C ASN A 167 -49.02 12.15 14.07
N THR A 168 -48.12 11.36 14.69
CA THR A 168 -48.24 10.69 16.01
C THR A 168 -49.53 9.87 16.09
N THR A 169 -49.53 8.57 16.36
CA THR A 169 -49.05 7.95 17.60
C THR A 169 -49.19 6.43 17.47
N ASN A 170 -48.16 5.74 17.98
CA ASN A 170 -48.17 4.48 18.75
C ASN A 170 -49.45 3.61 18.75
N GLU A 171 -49.30 2.36 18.31
CA GLU A 171 -49.31 1.16 19.17
C GLU A 171 -48.62 -0.02 18.45
#